data_AF-A0AAD7MKV4-F1
#
_entry.id   AF-A0AAD7MKV4-F1
#
_cell.length_a   1.000
_cell.length_b   1.000
_cell.length_c   1.000
_cell.angle_alpha   90.00
_cell.angle_beta   90.00
_cell.angle_gamma   90.00
#
_symmetry.space_group_name_H-M   'P 1'
#
loop_
_entity.id
_entity.type
_entity.pdbx_description
1 polymer ?
#
loop_
_entity_poly.entity_id
_entity_poly.type
_entity_poly.pdbx_seq_one_letter_code
_entity_poly.pdbx_strand_id
1 'polypeptide(L)'
;GLIGRGTCVVHATVIASTDGQNIGKPVIVKWSWSPRTRTQEASIIKAATTRANETGDTWVLDHLPIVLHSQEVNDADSPKLRLFQAFEKKYELRDLRITVQEELTPIEHLTTAPELTQAIRGTVLSRPSYRWLFEKARVMHQDVSLGNLM
;
A
#
# COMPACT_ATOMS: atom_id res chain seq x y z
N GLY A 1 13.78 5.96 0.61
CA GLY A 1 12.47 6.39 0.05
C GLY A 1 12.68 6.97 -1.32
N LEU A 2 11.92 6.51 -2.33
CA LEU A 2 12.03 7.03 -3.70
C LEU A 2 11.45 8.45 -3.78
N ILE A 3 12.34 9.44 -3.74
CA ILE A 3 12.02 10.84 -4.08
C ILE A 3 11.66 10.87 -5.58
N GLY A 4 10.41 11.21 -5.92
CA GLY A 4 10.04 11.45 -7.33
C GLY A 4 8.60 11.15 -7.74
N ARG A 5 7.81 10.40 -6.95
CA ARG A 5 6.42 10.02 -7.34
C ARG A 5 5.31 10.70 -6.54
N GLY A 6 5.65 11.71 -5.75
CA GLY A 6 4.70 12.34 -4.83
C GLY A 6 4.27 11.38 -3.72
N THR A 7 5.19 10.52 -3.26
CA THR A 7 5.01 9.71 -2.05
C THR A 7 6.20 9.94 -1.13
N CYS A 8 5.92 10.23 0.13
CA CYS A 8 6.89 10.27 1.22
C CYS A 8 6.62 9.09 2.14
N VAL A 9 7.69 8.42 2.57
CA VAL A 9 7.62 7.24 3.45
C VAL A 9 8.52 7.49 4.64
N VAL A 10 7.99 7.36 5.85
CA VAL A 10 8.72 7.60 7.10
C VAL A 10 8.49 6.43 8.06
N HIS A 11 9.55 6.03 8.76
CA HIS A 11 9.48 5.04 9.84
C HIS A 11 9.02 5.74 11.12
N ALA A 12 8.09 5.14 11.83
CA ALA A 12 7.57 5.67 13.08
C ALA A 12 7.32 4.54 14.10
N THR A 13 7.17 4.92 15.36
CA THR A 13 6.70 4.04 16.42
C THR A 13 5.36 4.56 16.90
N VAL A 14 4.38 3.66 17.05
CA VAL A 14 3.05 4.04 17.56
C VAL A 14 3.17 4.41 19.04
N ILE A 15 2.90 5.67 19.38
CA ILE A 15 2.93 6.16 20.78
C ILE A 15 1.54 6.17 21.43
N ALA A 16 0.49 6.18 20.62
CA ALA A 16 -0.89 6.16 21.08
C ALA A 16 -1.77 5.44 20.04
N SER A 17 -2.71 4.62 20.50
CA SER A 17 -3.70 3.93 19.66
C SER A 17 -5.02 3.85 20.39
N THR A 18 -6.13 3.93 19.66
CA THR A 18 -7.49 3.80 20.21
C THR A 18 -7.76 2.42 20.79
N ASP A 19 -7.12 1.37 20.27
CA ASP A 19 -7.22 -0.01 20.75
C ASP A 19 -6.18 -0.38 21.82
N GLY A 20 -5.18 0.48 22.05
CA GLY A 20 -4.02 0.19 22.91
C GLY A 20 -3.08 -0.93 22.43
N GLN A 21 -3.52 -1.81 21.54
CA GLN A 21 -2.79 -3.02 21.12
C GLN A 21 -1.59 -2.73 20.22
N ASN A 22 -1.58 -1.58 19.55
CA ASN A 22 -0.53 -1.23 18.60
C ASN A 22 0.56 -0.33 19.19
N ILE A 23 0.44 0.10 20.45
CA ILE A 23 1.44 0.96 21.10
C ILE A 23 2.80 0.24 21.16
N GLY A 24 3.87 0.95 20.79
CA GLY A 24 5.24 0.45 20.74
C GLY A 24 5.61 -0.30 19.46
N LYS A 25 4.65 -0.58 18.55
CA LYS A 25 4.97 -1.27 17.29
C LYS A 25 5.66 -0.33 16.29
N PRO A 26 6.69 -0.80 15.57
CA PRO A 26 7.23 -0.09 14.43
C PRO A 26 6.23 -0.11 13.27
N VAL A 27 6.08 1.02 12.62
CA VAL A 27 5.13 1.22 11.52
C VAL A 27 5.74 2.09 10.43
N ILE A 28 5.19 1.96 9.24
CA ILE A 28 5.51 2.81 8.11
C ILE A 28 4.34 3.76 7.87
N VAL A 29 4.64 5.06 7.85
CA VAL A 29 3.68 6.10 7.47
C VAL A 29 3.98 6.54 6.05
N LYS A 30 2.99 6.43 5.16
CA LYS A 30 3.07 6.86 3.76
C LYS A 30 2.16 8.06 3.54
N TRP A 31 2.73 9.16 3.06
CA TRP A 31 2.00 10.31 2.52
C TRP A 31 2.05 10.24 1.01
N SER A 32 0.91 10.16 0.34
CA SER A 32 0.84 10.04 -1.11
C SER A 32 -0.08 11.10 -1.71
N TRP A 33 0.42 11.82 -2.72
CA TRP A 33 -0.35 12.76 -3.55
C TRP A 33 -0.82 12.07 -4.83
N SER A 34 -1.72 11.11 -4.66
CA SER A 34 -2.26 10.33 -5.78
C SER A 34 -3.36 11.10 -6.52
N PRO A 35 -3.56 10.86 -7.83
CA PRO A 35 -4.69 11.40 -8.57
C PRO A 35 -6.02 11.04 -7.88
N ARG A 36 -6.94 11.99 -7.80
CA ARG A 36 -8.26 11.82 -7.17
C ARG A 36 -9.03 10.63 -7.75
N THR A 37 -8.91 10.45 -9.06
CA THR A 37 -9.57 9.37 -9.82
C THR A 37 -9.02 7.98 -9.51
N ARG A 38 -7.83 7.88 -8.91
CA ARG A 38 -7.20 6.60 -8.58
C ARG A 38 -7.81 6.04 -7.30
N THR A 39 -8.14 4.75 -7.30
CA THR A 39 -8.57 4.03 -6.09
C THR A 39 -7.50 4.11 -5.00
N GLN A 40 -7.92 4.30 -3.74
CA GLN A 40 -7.01 4.36 -2.61
C GLN A 40 -6.35 3.00 -2.36
N GLU A 41 -5.05 3.00 -2.03
CA GLU A 41 -4.29 1.77 -1.74
C GLU A 41 -4.94 0.96 -0.61
N ALA A 42 -5.34 1.62 0.49
CA ALA A 42 -6.02 0.96 1.58
C ALA A 42 -7.35 0.29 1.16
N SER A 43 -8.09 0.89 0.24
CA SER A 43 -9.32 0.28 -0.30
C SER A 43 -9.03 -0.94 -1.17
N ILE A 44 -7.95 -0.91 -1.96
CA ILE A 44 -7.51 -2.05 -2.77
C ILE A 44 -7.12 -3.22 -1.86
N ILE A 45 -6.31 -2.96 -0.84
CA ILE A 45 -5.89 -3.98 0.14
C ILE A 45 -7.12 -4.54 0.85
N LYS A 46 -8.01 -3.69 1.36
CA LYS A 46 -9.24 -4.13 2.02
C LYS A 46 -10.11 -4.99 1.11
N ALA A 47 -10.28 -4.61 -0.15
CA ALA A 47 -11.05 -5.40 -1.12
C ALA A 47 -10.42 -6.78 -1.36
N ALA A 48 -9.08 -6.85 -1.50
CA ALA A 48 -8.37 -8.11 -1.62
C ALA A 48 -8.53 -8.99 -0.36
N THR A 49 -8.40 -8.41 0.84
CA THR A 49 -8.62 -9.11 2.11
C THR A 49 -10.04 -9.66 2.23
N THR A 50 -11.06 -8.85 1.93
CA THR A 50 -12.46 -9.29 1.92
C THR A 50 -12.65 -10.44 0.94
N ARG A 51 -12.10 -10.33 -0.27
CA ARG A 51 -12.21 -11.36 -1.29
C ARG A 51 -11.57 -12.69 -0.88
N ALA A 52 -10.40 -12.65 -0.23
CA ALA A 52 -9.74 -13.83 0.30
C ALA A 52 -10.60 -14.54 1.36
N ASN A 53 -11.22 -13.78 2.27
CA ASN A 53 -12.13 -14.33 3.28
C ASN A 53 -13.39 -14.96 2.65
N GLU A 54 -14.01 -14.31 1.67
CA GLU A 54 -15.20 -14.84 0.97
C GLU A 54 -14.94 -16.12 0.19
N THR A 55 -13.75 -16.24 -0.41
CA THR A 55 -13.37 -17.38 -1.24
C THR A 55 -12.78 -18.53 -0.43
N GLY A 56 -12.44 -18.30 0.84
CA GLY A 56 -11.72 -19.26 1.68
C GLY A 56 -10.24 -19.38 1.35
N ASP A 57 -9.70 -18.52 0.47
CA ASP A 57 -8.30 -18.48 0.07
C ASP A 57 -7.44 -17.78 1.15
N THR A 58 -7.51 -18.26 2.39
CA THR A 58 -6.89 -17.61 3.57
C THR A 58 -5.36 -17.52 3.48
N TRP A 59 -4.72 -18.41 2.73
CA TRP A 59 -3.26 -18.39 2.49
C TRP A 59 -2.77 -17.08 1.87
N VAL A 60 -3.63 -16.33 1.18
CA VAL A 60 -3.28 -15.05 0.56
C VAL A 60 -3.13 -13.96 1.61
N LEU A 61 -3.84 -14.07 2.73
CA LEU A 61 -3.83 -13.06 3.79
C LEU A 61 -2.42 -12.85 4.35
N ASP A 62 -1.62 -13.91 4.41
CA ASP A 62 -0.20 -13.87 4.83
C ASP A 62 0.70 -13.08 3.86
N HIS A 63 0.18 -12.74 2.67
CA HIS A 63 0.88 -12.01 1.62
C HIS A 63 0.29 -10.62 1.35
N LEU A 64 -0.70 -10.18 2.13
CA LEU A 64 -1.28 -8.84 2.03
C LEU A 64 -0.78 -7.97 3.19
N PRO A 65 -0.37 -6.72 2.94
CA PRO A 65 0.08 -5.82 4.00
C PRO A 65 -1.07 -5.44 4.94
N ILE A 66 -0.77 -5.35 6.23
CA ILE A 66 -1.73 -4.88 7.24
C ILE A 66 -1.77 -3.35 7.24
N VAL A 67 -2.95 -2.80 6.99
CA VAL A 67 -3.23 -1.35 7.08
C VAL A 67 -3.83 -1.05 8.45
N LEU A 68 -3.10 -0.29 9.27
CA LEU A 68 -3.52 0.11 10.61
C LEU A 68 -4.38 1.37 10.59
N HIS A 69 -4.07 2.31 9.70
CA HIS A 69 -4.81 3.55 9.54
C HIS A 69 -4.81 4.01 8.08
N SER A 70 -5.90 4.65 7.66
CA SER A 70 -5.99 5.29 6.35
C SER A 70 -6.86 6.53 6.45
N GLN A 71 -6.36 7.65 5.94
CA GLN A 71 -7.11 8.91 5.90
C GLN A 71 -6.87 9.65 4.59
N GLU A 72 -7.91 10.33 4.13
CA GLU A 72 -7.83 11.29 3.03
C GLU A 72 -7.93 12.70 3.59
N VAL A 73 -6.96 13.55 3.26
CA VAL A 73 -6.92 14.94 3.70
C VAL A 73 -7.64 15.79 2.66
N ASN A 74 -8.86 16.16 2.99
CA ASN A 74 -9.66 17.11 2.21
C ASN A 74 -9.33 18.53 2.66
N ASP A 75 -8.90 19.35 1.71
CA ASP A 75 -8.66 20.78 1.94
C ASP A 75 -9.54 21.59 1.00
N ALA A 76 -10.57 22.19 1.60
CA ALA A 76 -11.67 22.86 0.92
C ALA A 76 -11.26 24.22 0.30
N ASP A 77 -10.20 24.86 0.80
CA ASP A 77 -9.65 26.10 0.25
C ASP A 77 -8.16 25.95 -0.14
N SER A 78 -7.91 24.90 -0.92
CA SER A 78 -6.55 24.53 -1.29
C SER A 78 -6.09 25.17 -2.61
N PRO A 79 -4.80 25.52 -2.74
CA PRO A 79 -4.20 25.96 -4.01
C PRO A 79 -4.49 24.99 -5.18
N LYS A 80 -4.64 23.69 -4.92
CA LYS A 80 -4.98 22.69 -5.96
C LYS A 80 -6.35 22.93 -6.61
N LEU A 81 -7.34 23.44 -5.88
CA LEU A 81 -8.66 23.75 -6.45
C LEU A 81 -8.59 24.98 -7.34
N ARG A 82 -7.85 26.01 -6.92
CA ARG A 82 -7.59 27.21 -7.74
C ARG A 82 -6.83 26.87 -9.02
N LEU A 83 -5.81 26.00 -8.93
CA LEU A 83 -5.08 25.50 -10.09
C LEU A 83 -6.00 24.68 -11.02
N PHE A 84 -6.83 23.80 -10.47
CA PHE A 84 -7.80 23.06 -11.26
C PHE A 84 -8.82 23.97 -11.96
N GLN A 85 -9.29 25.03 -11.32
CA GLN A 85 -10.18 26.01 -11.94
C GLN A 85 -9.48 26.79 -13.08
N ALA A 86 -8.20 27.17 -12.88
CA ALA A 86 -7.45 27.95 -13.86
C ALA A 86 -7.03 27.13 -15.11
N PHE A 87 -6.71 25.84 -14.91
CA PHE A 87 -6.19 24.97 -15.97
C PHE A 87 -7.18 23.90 -16.45
N GLU A 88 -8.35 23.81 -15.80
CA GLU A 88 -9.43 22.86 -16.08
C GLU A 88 -8.91 21.42 -16.29
N LYS A 89 -9.24 20.82 -17.44
CA LYS A 89 -8.89 19.45 -17.82
C LYS A 89 -7.38 19.22 -18.04
N LYS A 90 -6.57 20.28 -18.06
CA LYS A 90 -5.10 20.17 -18.19
C LYS A 90 -4.40 19.98 -16.85
N TYR A 91 -5.13 20.09 -15.74
CA TYR A 91 -4.59 19.87 -14.40
C TYR A 91 -5.19 18.60 -13.78
N GLU A 92 -4.32 17.67 -13.39
CA GLU A 92 -4.72 16.46 -12.68
C GLU A 92 -4.86 16.75 -11.18
N LEU A 93 -6.11 16.75 -10.67
CA LEU A 93 -6.37 16.87 -9.24
C LEU A 93 -5.77 15.70 -8.47
N ARG A 94 -4.97 16.02 -7.46
CA ARG A 94 -4.34 15.07 -6.55
C ARG A 94 -4.77 15.34 -5.11
N ASP A 95 -5.07 14.27 -4.39
CA ASP A 95 -5.43 14.33 -2.97
C ASP A 95 -4.33 13.72 -2.13
N LEU A 96 -4.07 14.33 -0.97
CA LEU A 96 -3.14 13.81 0.02
C LEU A 96 -3.82 12.67 0.76
N ARG A 97 -3.24 11.48 0.65
CA ARG A 97 -3.68 10.27 1.32
C ARG A 97 -2.58 9.82 2.25
N ILE A 98 -2.94 9.55 3.49
CA ILE A 98 -2.01 9.11 4.53
C ILE A 98 -2.42 7.71 4.94
N THR A 99 -1.50 6.77 4.83
CA THR A 99 -1.68 5.39 5.29
C THR A 99 -0.61 5.04 6.31
N VAL A 100 -1.00 4.28 7.33
CA VAL A 100 -0.10 3.67 8.31
C VAL A 100 -0.20 2.18 8.14
N GLN A 101 0.94 1.54 7.94
CA GLN A 101 1.06 0.11 7.66
C GLN A 101 2.09 -0.51 8.59
N GLU A 102 2.04 -1.82 8.74
CA GLU A 102 3.16 -2.55 9.35
C GLU A 102 4.47 -2.32 8.57
N GLU A 103 5.59 -2.45 9.27
CA GLU A 103 6.90 -2.44 8.62
C GLU A 103 7.20 -3.81 8.01
N LEU A 104 7.37 -3.85 6.70
CA LEU A 104 7.78 -5.05 5.96
C LEU A 104 9.27 -4.96 5.59
N THR A 105 9.91 -6.11 5.43
CA THR A 105 11.35 -6.18 5.12
C THR A 105 11.52 -6.31 3.60
N PRO A 106 12.24 -5.40 2.92
CA PRO A 106 12.51 -5.53 1.50
C PRO A 106 13.15 -6.87 1.12
N ILE A 107 12.79 -7.42 -0.04
CA ILE A 107 13.36 -8.67 -0.55
C ILE A 107 14.88 -8.59 -0.71
N GLU A 108 15.40 -7.38 -0.93
CA GLU A 108 16.84 -7.09 -1.06
C GLU A 108 17.63 -7.36 0.23
N HIS A 109 16.96 -7.39 1.38
CA HIS A 109 17.58 -7.72 2.66
C HIS A 109 17.63 -9.23 2.92
N LEU A 110 16.98 -10.06 2.09
CA LEU A 110 17.08 -11.51 2.20
C LEU A 110 18.41 -11.99 1.61
N THR A 111 19.32 -12.42 2.46
CA THR A 111 20.70 -12.76 2.07
C THR A 111 20.93 -14.26 1.91
N THR A 112 20.03 -15.10 2.42
CA THR A 112 20.18 -16.56 2.36
C THR A 112 19.30 -17.18 1.28
N ALA A 113 19.81 -18.25 0.65
CA ALA A 113 19.06 -18.97 -0.38
C ALA A 113 17.70 -19.53 0.10
N PRO A 114 17.56 -20.06 1.33
CA PRO A 114 16.27 -20.50 1.85
C PRO A 114 15.23 -19.38 1.96
N GLU A 115 15.61 -18.22 2.51
CA GLU A 115 14.73 -17.06 2.68
C GLU A 115 14.25 -16.53 1.32
N LEU A 116 15.19 -16.34 0.39
CA LEU A 116 14.87 -15.87 -0.96
C LEU A 116 13.97 -16.88 -1.70
N THR A 117 14.24 -18.18 -1.56
CA THR A 117 13.41 -19.23 -2.16
C THR A 117 11.98 -19.19 -1.59
N GLN A 118 11.83 -18.99 -0.29
CA GLN A 118 10.51 -18.88 0.35
C GLN A 118 9.74 -17.66 -0.16
N ALA A 119 10.39 -16.48 -0.18
CA ALA A 119 9.78 -15.25 -0.68
C ALA A 119 9.33 -15.36 -2.14
N ILE A 120 10.20 -15.87 -3.04
CA ILE A 120 9.87 -16.04 -4.46
C ILE A 120 8.75 -17.08 -4.66
N ARG A 121 8.73 -18.17 -3.89
CA ARG A 121 7.67 -19.18 -4.00
C ARG A 121 6.31 -18.65 -3.55
N GLY A 122 6.26 -17.84 -2.49
CA GLY A 122 5.04 -17.21 -1.97
C GLY A 122 4.55 -15.99 -2.77
N THR A 123 5.41 -15.39 -3.59
CA THR A 123 5.04 -14.23 -4.42
C THR A 123 4.74 -14.64 -5.87
N VAL A 124 5.61 -15.43 -6.50
CA VAL A 124 5.62 -15.63 -7.96
C VAL A 124 5.39 -17.08 -8.41
N LEU A 125 5.93 -18.09 -7.70
CA LEU A 125 5.99 -19.46 -8.23
C LEU A 125 4.88 -20.40 -7.72
N SER A 126 4.93 -20.78 -6.44
CA SER A 126 4.17 -21.94 -5.92
C SER A 126 2.83 -21.56 -5.31
N ARG A 127 2.74 -20.34 -4.75
CA ARG A 127 1.51 -19.72 -4.27
C ARG A 127 1.47 -18.32 -4.83
N PRO A 128 1.15 -18.12 -6.12
CA PRO A 128 1.37 -16.84 -6.77
C PRO A 128 0.32 -15.84 -6.29
N SER A 129 0.57 -15.19 -5.16
CA SER A 129 -0.25 -14.11 -4.61
C SER A 129 -0.48 -13.03 -5.68
N TYR A 130 0.51 -12.75 -6.53
CA TYR A 130 0.34 -11.91 -7.72
C TYR A 130 -0.73 -12.40 -8.71
N ARG A 131 -0.70 -13.69 -9.05
CA ARG A 131 -1.70 -14.27 -9.96
C ARG A 131 -3.09 -14.26 -9.32
N TRP A 132 -3.17 -14.56 -8.03
CA TRP A 132 -4.43 -14.49 -7.29
C TRP A 132 -4.98 -13.07 -7.26
N LEU A 133 -4.13 -12.06 -6.99
CA LEU A 133 -4.51 -10.64 -7.04
C LEU A 133 -5.10 -10.27 -8.40
N PHE A 134 -4.48 -10.74 -9.49
CA PHE A 134 -4.96 -10.48 -10.84
C PHE A 134 -6.27 -11.20 -11.17
N GLU A 135 -6.31 -12.53 -10.97
CA GLU A 135 -7.43 -13.37 -11.41
C GLU A 135 -8.67 -13.23 -10.50
N LYS A 136 -8.46 -13.11 -9.19
CA LYS A 136 -9.52 -13.18 -8.16
C LYS A 136 -9.87 -11.83 -7.57
N ALA A 137 -8.89 -11.00 -7.26
CA ALA A 137 -9.11 -9.64 -6.72
C ALA A 137 -9.21 -8.56 -7.80
N ARG A 138 -8.90 -8.89 -9.07
CA ARG A 138 -8.89 -7.95 -10.21
C ARG A 138 -7.94 -6.76 -10.01
N VAL A 139 -6.83 -7.00 -9.31
CA VAL A 139 -5.77 -6.02 -9.04
C VAL A 139 -4.54 -6.37 -9.87
N MET A 140 -4.05 -5.42 -10.67
CA MET A 140 -2.81 -5.58 -11.43
C MET A 140 -1.72 -4.67 -10.83
N HIS A 141 -0.64 -5.27 -10.35
CA HIS A 141 0.53 -4.52 -9.93
C HIS A 141 1.35 -4.11 -11.17
N GLN A 142 1.35 -2.83 -11.50
CA GLN A 142 1.99 -2.32 -12.72
C GLN A 142 3.49 -2.03 -12.57
N ASP A 143 4.03 -2.14 -11.35
CA ASP A 143 5.39 -1.73 -11.03
C ASP A 143 6.14 -2.81 -10.25
N VAL A 144 6.27 -4.00 -10.84
CA VAL A 144 7.00 -5.11 -10.20
C VAL A 144 8.51 -4.87 -10.35
N SER A 145 9.16 -4.54 -9.24
CA SER A 145 10.61 -4.32 -9.15
C SER A 145 11.15 -4.82 -7.81
N LEU A 146 12.45 -5.06 -7.71
CA LEU A 146 13.08 -5.54 -6.47
C LEU A 146 12.79 -4.61 -5.28
N GLY A 147 12.82 -3.30 -5.49
CA GLY A 147 12.52 -2.31 -4.45
C GLY A 147 11.04 -2.22 -4.04
N ASN A 148 10.14 -2.92 -4.74
CA ASN A 148 8.70 -2.98 -4.42
C ASN A 148 8.27 -4.37 -3.92
N LEU A 149 9.20 -5.31 -3.77
CA LEU A 149 8.97 -6.64 -3.19
C LEU A 149 9.45 -6.62 -1.74
N MET A 150 8.56 -7.06 -0.83
CA MET A 150 8.78 -7.11 0.61
C MET A 150 8.37 -8.49 1.14
#